data_AF-A0A059WTL0-F1
#
_entry.id   AF-A0A059WTL0-F1
#
_cell.length_a   1.000
_cell.length_b   1.000
_cell.length_c   1.000
_cell.angle_alpha   90.00
_cell.angle_beta   90.00
_cell.angle_gamma   90.00
#
_symmetry.space_group_name_H-M   'P 1'
#
loop_
_entity.id
_entity.type
_entity.pdbx_description
1 polymer ?
#
loop_
_entity_poly.entity_id
_entity_poly.type
_entity_poly.pdbx_seq_one_letter_code
_entity_poly.pdbx_strand_id
1 'polypeptide(L)'
;MSTQFITDKEIAFIIDKFLWQYGCYAKELPMKMDRARIVDEALALLNEVGIDALSTRRLAERLGVQSPTLYWHFKSKGALLDAMSAAITLASRARFSPSPQEPWQDWLHADGRSFRKALLAYRDGARLHAGTRPDEAQHDAIEARLRLLCAAGFEPGDATLLLMSVGRFVVGWVLEEQSMQQPDAPPSARAAGPDA
;
A
#
# COMPACT_ATOMS: atom_id res chain seq x y z
N MET A 1 19.25 -35.93 54.90
CA MET A 1 19.43 -35.47 53.51
C MET A 1 18.34 -36.13 52.67
N SER A 2 17.39 -35.34 52.20
CA SER A 2 16.48 -35.74 51.10
C SER A 2 16.27 -34.49 50.25
N THR A 3 17.17 -34.26 49.30
CA THR A 3 17.02 -33.21 48.30
C THR A 3 15.99 -33.72 47.30
N GLN A 4 14.77 -33.18 47.36
CA GLN A 4 13.69 -33.52 46.43
C GLN A 4 14.12 -33.07 45.03
N PHE A 5 14.41 -34.03 44.14
CA PHE A 5 14.67 -33.74 42.74
C PHE A 5 13.34 -33.37 42.09
N ILE A 6 13.23 -32.12 41.63
CA ILE A 6 12.11 -31.66 40.79
C ILE A 6 12.18 -32.47 39.50
N THR A 7 11.07 -33.12 39.14
CA THR A 7 11.02 -33.93 37.92
C THR A 7 10.89 -33.05 36.69
N ASP A 8 11.42 -33.49 35.54
CA ASP A 8 11.39 -32.73 34.27
C ASP A 8 9.97 -32.27 33.88
N LYS A 9 8.93 -33.02 34.29
CA LYS A 9 7.52 -32.67 34.07
C LYS A 9 7.05 -31.49 34.92
N GLU A 10 7.55 -31.34 36.13
CA GLU A 10 7.21 -30.22 37.01
C GLU A 10 7.90 -28.93 36.55
N ILE A 11 9.13 -29.02 36.05
CA ILE A 11 9.84 -27.90 35.41
C ILE A 11 9.06 -27.43 34.17
N ALA A 12 8.63 -28.36 33.32
CA ALA A 12 7.84 -28.04 32.12
C ALA A 12 6.51 -27.33 32.47
N PHE A 13 5.80 -27.78 33.50
CA PHE A 13 4.53 -27.17 33.92
C PHE A 13 4.72 -25.76 34.52
N ILE A 14 5.79 -25.53 35.27
CA ILE A 14 6.12 -24.21 35.83
C ILE A 14 6.50 -23.22 34.73
N ILE A 15 7.27 -23.66 33.73
CA ILE A 15 7.63 -22.85 32.56
C ILE A 15 6.37 -22.50 31.76
N ASP A 16 5.46 -23.44 31.53
CA ASP A 16 4.21 -23.23 30.77
C ASP A 16 3.30 -22.19 31.47
N LYS A 17 3.17 -22.28 32.80
CA LYS A 17 2.40 -21.33 33.61
C LYS A 17 3.04 -19.94 33.68
N PHE A 18 4.37 -19.87 33.74
CA PHE A 18 5.13 -18.61 33.68
C PHE A 18 4.97 -17.93 32.31
N LEU A 19 5.04 -18.69 31.21
CA LEU A 19 4.88 -18.16 29.86
C LEU A 19 3.43 -17.71 29.57
N TRP A 20 2.42 -18.36 30.13
CA TRP A 20 1.01 -17.92 30.06
C TRP A 20 0.78 -16.59 30.79
N GLN A 21 1.35 -16.44 31.99
CA GLN A 21 1.23 -15.24 32.83
C GLN A 21 1.87 -13.98 32.21
N TYR A 22 2.91 -14.16 31.39
CA TYR A 22 3.65 -13.07 30.73
C TYR A 22 3.37 -12.93 29.23
N GLY A 23 2.40 -13.67 28.67
CA GLY A 23 2.00 -13.53 27.26
C GLY A 23 3.05 -14.02 26.26
N CYS A 24 4.00 -14.86 26.69
CA CYS A 24 5.12 -15.34 25.86
C CYS A 24 4.75 -16.56 25.00
N TYR A 25 3.51 -17.04 25.04
CA TYR A 25 3.00 -18.00 24.07
C TYR A 25 2.73 -17.29 22.74
N ALA A 26 3.79 -17.07 21.97
CA ALA A 26 3.66 -17.03 20.51
C ALA A 26 3.25 -18.44 20.07
N LYS A 27 1.93 -18.68 20.09
CA LYS A 27 1.31 -19.78 19.36
C LYS A 27 1.93 -19.76 17.97
N GLU A 28 2.59 -20.86 17.60
CA GLU A 28 3.29 -21.05 16.33
C GLU A 28 2.63 -20.23 15.22
N LEU A 29 3.26 -19.12 14.81
CA LEU A 29 2.77 -18.33 13.69
C LEU A 29 3.05 -19.16 12.43
N PRO A 30 2.03 -19.75 11.78
CA PRO A 30 2.30 -20.47 10.56
C PRO A 30 2.63 -19.42 9.50
N MET A 31 3.83 -19.57 8.93
CA MET A 31 4.39 -18.75 7.84
C MET A 31 4.74 -17.32 8.23
N LYS A 32 5.98 -16.89 7.93
CA LYS A 32 6.35 -15.47 7.88
C LYS A 32 5.24 -14.72 7.13
N MET A 33 4.50 -13.89 7.84
CA MET A 33 3.58 -12.94 7.25
C MET A 33 4.43 -11.97 6.43
N ASP A 34 4.51 -12.19 5.12
CA ASP A 34 5.24 -11.28 4.25
C ASP A 34 4.46 -9.97 4.12
N ARG A 35 5.19 -8.85 4.12
CA ARG A 35 4.63 -7.51 3.90
C ARG A 35 3.85 -7.46 2.58
N ALA A 36 4.32 -8.17 1.55
CA ALA A 36 3.63 -8.30 0.27
C ALA A 36 2.24 -8.94 0.42
N ARG A 37 2.14 -10.06 1.15
CA ARG A 37 0.86 -10.75 1.38
C ARG A 37 -0.15 -9.87 2.12
N ILE A 38 0.30 -9.09 3.10
CA ILE A 38 -0.58 -8.14 3.81
C ILE A 38 -1.14 -7.10 2.83
N VAL A 39 -0.30 -6.57 1.94
CA VAL A 39 -0.71 -5.58 0.94
C VAL A 39 -1.71 -6.19 -0.05
N ASP A 40 -1.47 -7.41 -0.53
CA ASP A 40 -2.38 -8.10 -1.45
C ASP A 40 -3.76 -8.31 -0.82
N GLU A 41 -3.82 -8.74 0.44
CA GLU A 41 -5.08 -8.92 1.18
C GLU A 41 -5.76 -7.58 1.48
N ALA A 42 -4.99 -6.51 1.72
CA ALA A 42 -5.54 -5.18 1.90
C ALA A 42 -6.15 -4.62 0.59
N LEU A 43 -5.52 -4.90 -0.55
CA LEU A 43 -6.03 -4.54 -1.88
C LEU A 43 -7.28 -5.37 -2.25
N ALA A 44 -7.32 -6.65 -1.88
CA ALA A 44 -8.53 -7.46 -2.02
C ALA A 44 -9.67 -6.91 -1.15
N LEU A 45 -9.39 -6.58 0.12
CA LEU A 45 -10.36 -5.97 1.01
C LEU A 45 -10.84 -4.60 0.49
N LEU A 46 -9.96 -3.80 -0.10
CA LEU A 46 -10.33 -2.53 -0.75
C LEU A 46 -11.39 -2.74 -1.83
N ASN A 47 -11.25 -3.76 -2.68
CA ASN A 47 -12.24 -4.08 -3.72
C ASN A 47 -13.61 -4.45 -3.12
N GLU A 48 -13.61 -5.16 -2.00
CA GLU A 48 -14.83 -5.58 -1.32
C GLU A 48 -15.56 -4.42 -0.64
N VAL A 49 -14.85 -3.62 0.16
CA VAL A 49 -15.49 -2.67 1.09
C VAL A 49 -15.31 -1.20 0.73
N GLY A 50 -14.38 -0.87 -0.16
CA GLY A 50 -14.02 0.51 -0.48
C GLY A 50 -13.10 1.16 0.55
N ILE A 51 -12.52 2.31 0.18
CA ILE A 51 -11.45 2.96 0.95
C ILE A 51 -11.90 3.47 2.33
N ASP A 52 -13.15 3.94 2.42
CA ASP A 52 -13.71 4.51 3.65
C ASP A 52 -13.94 3.44 4.73
N ALA A 53 -14.31 2.23 4.30
CA ALA A 53 -14.59 1.12 5.18
C ALA A 53 -13.35 0.24 5.47
N LEU A 54 -12.22 0.49 4.81
CA LEU A 54 -10.96 -0.21 5.03
C LEU A 54 -10.33 0.22 6.38
N SER A 55 -10.02 -0.76 7.22
CA SER A 55 -9.35 -0.53 8.51
C SER A 55 -8.36 -1.65 8.84
N THR A 56 -7.34 -1.34 9.64
CA THR A 56 -6.36 -2.33 10.13
C THR A 56 -7.01 -3.43 10.95
N ARG A 57 -8.09 -3.11 11.68
CA ARG A 57 -8.88 -4.10 12.42
C ARG A 57 -9.54 -5.12 11.48
N ARG A 58 -10.27 -4.65 10.46
CA ARG A 58 -10.91 -5.55 9.47
C ARG A 58 -9.87 -6.37 8.71
N LEU A 59 -8.73 -5.77 8.38
CA LEU A 59 -7.63 -6.49 7.75
C LEU A 59 -7.03 -7.57 8.68
N ALA A 60 -6.86 -7.29 9.97
CA ALA A 60 -6.39 -8.26 10.94
C ALA A 60 -7.37 -9.42 11.11
N GLU A 61 -8.66 -9.12 11.23
CA GLU A 61 -9.75 -10.11 11.26
C GLU A 61 -9.72 -11.01 10.02
N ARG A 62 -9.58 -10.42 8.82
CA ARG A 62 -9.45 -11.15 7.55
C ARG A 62 -8.23 -12.06 7.51
N LEU A 63 -7.09 -11.58 7.99
CA LEU A 63 -5.83 -12.33 8.04
C LEU A 63 -5.77 -13.36 9.17
N GLY A 64 -6.78 -13.42 10.05
CA GLY A 64 -6.80 -14.32 11.21
C GLY A 64 -5.75 -13.98 12.27
N VAL A 65 -5.30 -12.71 12.33
CA VAL A 65 -4.28 -12.23 13.29
C VAL A 65 -4.82 -11.12 14.18
N GLN A 66 -4.07 -10.82 15.24
CA GLN A 66 -4.40 -9.70 16.12
C GLN A 66 -3.90 -8.39 15.51
N SER A 67 -4.62 -7.28 15.71
CA SER A 67 -4.23 -5.96 15.19
C SER A 67 -2.78 -5.54 15.53
N PRO A 68 -2.25 -5.80 16.75
CA PRO A 68 -0.84 -5.53 17.08
C PRO A 68 0.16 -6.22 16.13
N THR A 69 -0.19 -7.38 15.55
CA THR A 69 0.66 -8.08 14.58
C THR A 69 0.90 -7.24 13.33
N LEU A 70 -0.10 -6.49 12.86
CA LEU A 70 0.04 -5.62 11.68
C LEU A 70 0.96 -4.42 11.95
N TYR A 71 1.01 -3.91 13.17
CA TYR A 71 1.85 -2.75 13.54
C TYR A 71 3.35 -3.03 13.45
N TRP A 72 3.76 -4.30 13.49
CA TRP A 72 5.14 -4.69 13.22
C TRP A 72 5.54 -4.46 11.76
N HIS A 73 4.59 -4.61 10.83
CA HIS A 73 4.82 -4.41 9.39
C HIS A 73 4.55 -2.97 8.95
N PHE A 74 3.48 -2.34 9.49
CA PHE A 74 3.05 -1.00 9.14
C PHE A 74 2.78 -0.18 10.39
N LYS A 75 3.60 0.86 10.61
CA LYS A 75 3.53 1.68 11.82
C LYS A 75 2.22 2.47 11.96
N SER A 76 1.47 2.65 10.87
CA SER A 76 0.19 3.36 10.85
C SER A 76 -0.70 2.88 9.71
N LYS A 77 -2.00 3.25 9.73
CA LYS A 77 -2.89 3.07 8.58
C LYS A 77 -2.34 3.77 7.34
N GLY A 78 -1.78 4.98 7.50
CA GLY A 78 -1.14 5.72 6.40
C GLY A 78 -0.03 4.91 5.71
N ALA A 79 0.88 4.32 6.50
CA ALA A 79 1.96 3.51 5.95
C ALA A 79 1.47 2.25 5.20
N LEU A 80 0.32 1.69 5.59
CA LEU A 80 -0.33 0.62 4.83
C LEU A 80 -0.91 1.15 3.51
N LEU A 81 -1.61 2.30 3.54
CA LEU A 81 -2.16 2.93 2.33
C LEU A 81 -1.06 3.31 1.33
N ASP A 82 0.06 3.87 1.81
CA ASP A 82 1.22 4.19 0.99
C ASP A 82 1.76 2.92 0.30
N ALA A 83 1.91 1.82 1.05
CA ALA A 83 2.38 0.56 0.49
C ALA A 83 1.39 -0.06 -0.52
N MET A 84 0.09 0.08 -0.29
CA MET A 84 -0.94 -0.34 -1.25
C MET A 84 -0.88 0.49 -2.54
N SER A 85 -0.74 1.81 -2.43
CA SER A 85 -0.60 2.71 -3.59
C SER A 85 0.68 2.43 -4.38
N ALA A 86 1.80 2.19 -3.69
CA ALA A 86 3.05 1.77 -4.30
C ALA A 86 2.88 0.44 -5.05
N ALA A 87 2.18 -0.55 -4.48
CA ALA A 87 1.91 -1.83 -5.13
C ALA A 87 1.04 -1.68 -6.39
N ILE A 88 -0.02 -0.87 -6.36
CA ILE A 88 -0.84 -0.55 -7.55
C ILE A 88 0.03 0.07 -8.65
N THR A 89 0.83 1.06 -8.28
CA THR A 89 1.68 1.78 -9.24
C THR A 89 2.78 0.86 -9.79
N LEU A 90 3.36 0.00 -8.96
CA LEU A 90 4.37 -0.98 -9.38
C LEU A 90 3.79 -2.08 -10.27
N ALA A 91 2.52 -2.44 -10.10
CA ALA A 91 1.81 -3.38 -10.99
C ALA A 91 1.58 -2.81 -12.39
N SER A 92 1.57 -1.47 -12.56
CA SER A 92 1.58 -0.78 -13.85
C SER A 92 2.91 -0.90 -14.64
N ARG A 93 3.73 -1.89 -14.25
CA ARG A 93 5.17 -2.14 -14.45
C ARG A 93 5.72 -2.01 -15.87
N ALA A 94 4.88 -1.86 -16.88
CA ALA A 94 5.25 -1.94 -18.29
C ALA A 94 6.19 -0.82 -18.79
N ARG A 95 6.45 0.26 -18.02
CA ARG A 95 7.16 1.46 -18.51
C ARG A 95 8.09 2.16 -17.52
N PHE A 96 8.38 1.57 -16.36
CA PHE A 96 9.24 2.19 -15.34
C PHE A 96 10.66 2.55 -15.84
N SER A 97 11.14 1.82 -16.85
CA SER A 97 12.39 2.13 -17.52
C SER A 97 12.08 2.42 -18.98
N PRO A 98 12.02 3.70 -19.39
CA PRO A 98 11.90 4.02 -20.80
C PRO A 98 13.08 3.48 -21.60
N SER A 99 12.82 2.97 -22.80
CA SER A 99 13.90 2.67 -23.73
C SER A 99 14.54 3.99 -24.17
N PRO A 100 15.89 4.12 -24.18
CA PRO A 100 16.56 5.35 -24.61
C PRO A 100 16.25 5.77 -26.05
N GLN A 101 15.73 4.85 -26.88
CA GLN A 101 15.38 5.10 -28.28
C GLN A 101 13.89 5.36 -28.51
N GLU A 102 13.04 5.31 -27.48
CA GLU A 102 11.61 5.58 -27.61
C GLU A 102 11.33 7.10 -27.60
N PRO A 103 10.53 7.64 -28.55
CA PRO A 103 10.07 9.02 -28.49
C PRO A 103 9.33 9.28 -27.17
N TRP A 104 9.70 10.37 -26.48
CA TRP A 104 9.16 10.66 -25.14
C TRP A 104 7.64 10.83 -25.12
N GLN A 105 7.03 11.29 -26.22
CA GLN A 105 5.57 11.44 -26.34
C GLN A 105 4.87 10.08 -26.30
N ASP A 106 5.39 9.12 -27.06
CA ASP A 106 4.85 7.75 -27.09
C ASP A 106 5.03 7.09 -25.74
N TRP A 107 6.22 7.26 -25.14
CA TRP A 107 6.49 6.83 -23.78
C TRP A 107 5.44 7.35 -22.79
N LEU A 108 5.25 8.67 -22.75
CA LEU A 108 4.35 9.37 -21.82
C LEU A 108 2.89 8.98 -22.02
N HIS A 109 2.43 8.81 -23.26
CA HIS A 109 1.08 8.35 -23.56
C HIS A 109 0.83 6.94 -23.00
N ALA A 110 1.75 6.00 -23.19
CA ALA A 110 1.53 4.65 -22.67
C ALA A 110 1.74 4.56 -21.15
N ASP A 111 2.64 5.36 -20.57
CA ASP A 111 2.77 5.47 -19.10
C ASP A 111 1.44 5.95 -18.50
N GLY A 112 0.85 7.03 -19.04
CA GLY A 112 -0.47 7.51 -18.60
C GLY A 112 -1.59 6.48 -18.77
N ARG A 113 -1.61 5.72 -19.88
CA ARG A 113 -2.58 4.61 -20.09
C ARG A 113 -2.38 3.46 -19.10
N SER A 114 -1.14 3.08 -18.84
CA SER A 114 -0.79 2.03 -17.87
C SER A 114 -1.19 2.45 -16.46
N PHE A 115 -0.90 3.70 -16.10
CA PHE A 115 -1.25 4.25 -14.80
C PHE A 115 -2.78 4.30 -14.60
N ARG A 116 -3.53 4.80 -15.60
CA ARG A 116 -5.01 4.75 -15.59
C ARG A 116 -5.52 3.32 -15.38
N LYS A 117 -4.99 2.35 -16.15
CA LYS A 117 -5.38 0.94 -16.03
C LYS A 117 -5.13 0.39 -14.63
N ALA A 118 -4.00 0.74 -14.02
CA ALA A 118 -3.67 0.29 -12.67
C ALA A 118 -4.59 0.88 -11.61
N LEU A 119 -4.90 2.18 -11.69
CA LEU A 119 -5.85 2.82 -10.76
C LEU A 119 -7.27 2.23 -10.89
N LEU A 120 -7.70 1.92 -12.12
CA LEU A 120 -9.01 1.30 -12.38
C LEU A 120 -9.08 -0.19 -12.01
N ALA A 121 -7.95 -0.85 -11.78
CA ALA A 121 -7.93 -2.26 -11.38
C ALA A 121 -8.47 -2.49 -9.97
N TYR A 122 -8.58 -1.41 -9.16
CA TYR A 122 -9.06 -1.48 -7.80
C TYR A 122 -10.15 -0.45 -7.53
N ARG A 123 -11.14 -0.84 -6.73
CA ARG A 123 -12.16 0.06 -6.18
C ARG A 123 -11.48 1.20 -5.43
N ASP A 124 -11.91 2.43 -5.65
CA ASP A 124 -11.32 3.63 -5.05
C ASP A 124 -9.81 3.80 -5.29
N GLY A 125 -9.23 3.12 -6.29
CA GLY A 125 -7.79 3.13 -6.55
C GLY A 125 -7.22 4.54 -6.76
N ALA A 126 -7.96 5.45 -7.41
CA ALA A 126 -7.52 6.84 -7.57
C ALA A 126 -7.62 7.65 -6.26
N ARG A 127 -8.63 7.39 -5.42
CA ARG A 127 -8.75 8.00 -4.08
C ARG A 127 -7.63 7.54 -3.16
N LEU A 128 -7.31 6.25 -3.19
CA LEU A 128 -6.17 5.67 -2.48
C LEU A 128 -4.88 6.36 -2.92
N HIS A 129 -4.62 6.46 -4.22
CA HIS A 129 -3.40 7.08 -4.73
C HIS A 129 -3.28 8.56 -4.35
N ALA A 130 -4.35 9.35 -4.50
CA ALA A 130 -4.36 10.78 -4.21
C ALA A 130 -4.03 11.12 -2.74
N GLY A 131 -4.27 10.19 -1.81
CA GLY A 131 -3.96 10.35 -0.38
C GLY A 131 -2.53 9.95 0.02
N THR A 132 -1.72 9.45 -0.91
CA THR A 132 -0.39 8.86 -0.62
C THR A 132 0.75 9.72 -1.14
N ARG A 133 1.93 9.52 -0.56
CA ARG A 133 3.17 10.16 -1.04
C ARG A 133 4.08 9.11 -1.66
N PRO A 134 4.86 9.46 -2.69
CA PRO A 134 5.88 8.56 -3.19
C PRO A 134 6.84 8.15 -2.06
N ASP A 135 7.19 6.87 -2.02
CA ASP A 135 8.19 6.35 -1.09
C ASP A 135 9.58 6.24 -1.75
N GLU A 136 10.59 5.91 -0.94
CA GLU A 136 11.97 5.76 -1.39
C GLU A 136 12.12 4.70 -2.50
N ALA A 137 11.27 3.67 -2.51
CA ALA A 137 11.30 2.63 -3.53
C ALA A 137 10.88 3.14 -4.92
N GLN A 138 10.27 4.33 -4.99
CA GLN A 138 9.86 4.97 -6.24
C GLN A 138 10.90 5.99 -6.76
N HIS A 139 11.99 6.24 -6.04
CA HIS A 139 12.99 7.25 -6.43
C HIS A 139 13.68 6.92 -7.76
N ASP A 140 14.24 5.71 -7.91
CA ASP A 140 14.94 5.29 -9.13
C ASP A 140 14.04 5.35 -10.37
N ALA A 141 12.76 5.01 -10.17
CA ALA A 141 11.73 5.10 -11.17
C ALA A 141 11.47 6.54 -11.62
N ILE A 142 11.33 7.48 -10.67
CA ILE A 142 11.14 8.90 -10.97
C ILE A 142 12.38 9.45 -11.68
N GLU A 143 13.57 9.09 -11.22
CA GLU A 143 14.83 9.52 -11.81
C GLU A 143 14.96 9.06 -13.27
N ALA A 144 14.65 7.81 -13.58
CA ALA A 144 14.69 7.28 -14.95
C ALA A 144 13.77 8.05 -15.91
N ARG A 145 12.58 8.45 -15.44
CA ARG A 145 11.61 9.24 -16.22
C ARG A 145 12.11 10.66 -16.48
N LEU A 146 12.69 11.29 -15.46
CA LEU A 146 13.29 12.63 -15.61
C LEU A 146 14.46 12.59 -16.59
N ARG A 147 15.34 11.58 -16.51
CA ARG A 147 16.47 11.41 -17.44
C ARG A 147 16.00 11.28 -18.90
N LEU A 148 14.92 10.54 -19.16
CA LEU A 148 14.34 10.45 -20.51
C LEU A 148 13.93 11.83 -21.04
N LEU A 149 13.18 12.58 -20.25
CA LEU A 149 12.68 13.90 -20.66
C LEU A 149 13.83 14.89 -20.84
N CYS A 150 14.82 14.88 -19.95
CA CYS A 150 16.02 15.71 -20.11
C CYS A 150 16.82 15.33 -21.37
N ALA A 151 16.95 14.03 -21.69
CA ALA A 151 17.58 13.58 -22.93
C ALA A 151 16.80 14.01 -24.18
N ALA A 152 15.50 14.23 -24.06
CA ALA A 152 14.65 14.80 -25.11
C ALA A 152 14.71 16.34 -25.21
N GLY A 153 15.50 17.00 -24.35
CA GLY A 153 15.75 18.45 -24.40
C GLY A 153 14.93 19.29 -23.42
N PHE A 154 14.20 18.68 -22.48
CA PHE A 154 13.51 19.43 -21.42
C PHE A 154 14.47 19.85 -20.31
N GLU A 155 14.28 21.05 -19.77
CA GLU A 155 14.88 21.42 -18.50
C GLU A 155 14.28 20.59 -17.34
N PRO A 156 15.03 20.28 -16.27
CA PRO A 156 14.54 19.41 -15.19
C PRO A 156 13.24 19.88 -14.54
N GLY A 157 13.04 21.20 -14.44
CA GLY A 157 11.80 21.80 -13.95
C GLY A 157 10.59 21.51 -14.85
N ASP A 158 10.76 21.68 -16.17
CA ASP A 158 9.70 21.43 -17.15
C ASP A 158 9.38 19.94 -17.26
N ALA A 159 10.40 19.07 -17.21
CA ALA A 159 10.22 17.63 -17.15
C ALA A 159 9.39 17.20 -15.94
N THR A 160 9.67 17.78 -14.77
CA THR A 160 8.91 17.54 -13.54
C THR A 160 7.46 18.01 -13.67
N LEU A 161 7.26 19.24 -14.18
CA LEU A 161 5.93 19.81 -14.40
C LEU A 161 5.10 18.97 -15.39
N LEU A 162 5.72 18.47 -16.46
CA LEU A 162 5.06 17.60 -17.43
C LEU A 162 4.59 16.29 -16.78
N LEU A 163 5.46 15.59 -16.05
CA LEU A 163 5.11 14.35 -15.35
C LEU A 163 4.00 14.58 -14.32
N MET A 164 4.09 15.66 -13.54
CA MET A 164 3.06 16.01 -12.55
C MET A 164 1.73 16.35 -13.21
N SER A 165 1.75 17.07 -14.34
CA SER A 165 0.54 17.46 -15.08
C SER A 165 -0.20 16.24 -15.61
N VAL A 166 0.53 15.33 -16.27
CA VAL A 166 -0.05 14.09 -16.79
C VAL A 166 -0.54 13.20 -15.66
N GLY A 167 0.26 13.00 -14.60
CA GLY A 167 -0.12 12.17 -13.46
C GLY A 167 -1.38 12.69 -12.76
N ARG A 168 -1.46 14.01 -12.52
CA ARG A 168 -2.65 14.65 -11.90
C ARG A 168 -3.87 14.60 -12.81
N PHE A 169 -3.69 14.80 -14.12
CA PHE A 169 -4.77 14.65 -15.09
C PHE A 169 -5.34 13.23 -15.05
N VAL A 170 -4.49 12.20 -15.09
CA VAL A 170 -4.92 10.80 -15.04
C VAL A 170 -5.65 10.50 -13.73
N VAL A 171 -5.10 10.89 -12.57
CA VAL A 171 -5.76 10.68 -11.28
C VAL A 171 -7.12 11.37 -11.23
N GLY A 172 -7.20 12.65 -11.65
CA GLY A 172 -8.45 13.39 -11.70
C GLY A 172 -9.49 12.74 -12.61
N TRP A 173 -9.08 12.29 -13.79
CA TRP A 173 -9.94 11.57 -14.71
C TRP A 173 -10.48 10.26 -14.13
N VAL A 174 -9.60 9.47 -13.49
CA VAL A 174 -10.02 8.20 -12.87
C VAL A 174 -10.92 8.43 -11.66
N LEU A 175 -10.73 9.51 -10.88
CA LEU A 175 -11.64 9.86 -9.79
C LEU A 175 -13.07 10.09 -10.31
N GLU A 176 -13.22 10.85 -11.40
CA GLU A 176 -14.53 11.06 -12.04
C GLU A 176 -15.10 9.76 -12.61
N GLU A 177 -14.28 8.94 -13.25
CA GLU A 177 -14.74 7.66 -13.81
C GLU A 177 -15.21 6.68 -12.72
N GLN A 178 -14.47 6.59 -11.62
CA GLN A 178 -14.84 5.73 -10.48
C GLN A 178 -16.07 6.26 -9.74
N SER A 179 -16.27 7.57 -9.67
CA SER A 179 -17.46 8.17 -9.05
C SER A 179 -18.73 7.85 -9.87
N MET A 180 -18.65 7.92 -11.20
CA MET A 180 -19.77 7.58 -12.09
C MET A 180 -20.16 6.09 -12.02
N GLN A 181 -19.21 5.21 -11.76
CA GLN A 181 -19.45 3.77 -11.61
C GLN A 181 -20.02 3.38 -10.23
N GLN A 182 -20.00 4.29 -9.25
CA GLN A 182 -20.48 4.07 -7.88
C GLN A 182 -21.48 5.17 -7.45
N PRO A 183 -22.69 5.24 -8.05
CA PRO A 183 -23.64 6.32 -7.78
C PRO A 183 -24.16 6.39 -6.33
N ASP A 184 -24.05 5.31 -5.55
CA ASP A 184 -24.49 5.25 -4.15
C ASP A 184 -23.38 5.52 -3.11
N ALA A 185 -22.17 5.90 -3.54
CA ALA A 185 -21.14 6.32 -2.60
C ALA A 185 -21.53 7.69 -2.00
N PRO A 186 -21.66 7.84 -0.67
CA PRO A 186 -21.96 9.14 -0.09
C PRO A 186 -20.89 10.14 -0.53
N PRO A 187 -21.28 11.38 -0.92
CA PRO A 187 -20.33 12.37 -1.41
C PRO A 187 -19.23 12.53 -0.35
N SER A 188 -17.99 12.24 -0.75
CA SER A 188 -16.82 12.30 0.13
C SER A 188 -16.90 13.61 0.91
N ALA A 189 -16.98 13.51 2.24
CA ALA A 189 -17.07 14.66 3.12
C ALA A 189 -15.93 15.62 2.78
N ARG A 190 -16.26 16.67 2.02
CA ARG A 190 -15.39 17.81 1.79
C ARG A 190 -15.06 18.36 3.17
N ALA A 191 -13.78 18.23 3.54
CA ALA A 191 -13.11 19.04 4.56
C ALA A 191 -14.02 19.44 5.74
N ALA A 192 -14.27 18.52 6.67
CA ALA A 192 -14.48 18.93 8.04
C ALA A 192 -13.13 19.47 8.53
N GLY A 193 -12.95 20.79 8.41
CA GLY A 193 -11.94 21.50 9.19
C GLY A 193 -12.20 21.29 10.68
N PRO A 194 -11.17 21.44 11.53
CA PRO A 194 -11.34 21.26 12.96
C PRO A 194 -12.22 22.40 13.49
N ASP A 195 -13.38 22.01 14.02
CA ASP A 195 -14.31 22.72 14.93
C ASP A 195 -15.77 22.66 14.45
N ALA A 196 -16.44 21.56 14.79
CA ALA A 196 -17.89 21.46 14.98
C ALA A 196 -18.22 20.28 15.91
#